data_AF-A0A533UW34-F1
#
_entry.id   AF-A0A533UW34-F1
#
_cell.length_a   1.000
_cell.length_b   1.000
_cell.length_c   1.000
_cell.angle_alpha   90.00
_cell.angle_beta   90.00
_cell.angle_gamma   90.00
#
_symmetry.space_group_name_H-M   'P 1'
#
loop_
_entity.id
_entity.type
_entity.pdbx_description
1 polymer ?
#
loop_
_entity_poly.entity_id
_entity_poly.type
_entity_poly.pdbx_seq_one_letter_code
_entity_poly.pdbx_strand_id
1 'polypeptide(L)'
;MKFSTNTVTTLALIVGVVLGYTFAGFTSIKAQNITAPNNMTASNTSAGSAKMHLEEAIKALESGNKDAASTHLTAAQQAISGESDQAKMHFDEGMKAFSAGDTNGALMHLNAAKDTLG
;
A
#
# COMPACT_ATOMS: atom_id res chain seq x y z
N MET A 1 -42.62 16.89 24.07
CA MET A 1 -41.96 17.84 23.14
C MET A 1 -40.64 17.22 22.71
N LYS A 2 -40.44 16.90 21.43
CA LYS A 2 -39.18 16.34 20.92
C LYS A 2 -38.55 17.40 20.00
N PHE A 3 -37.48 18.03 20.48
CA PHE A 3 -36.58 18.89 19.72
C PHE A 3 -35.87 18.02 18.66
N SER A 4 -36.01 18.33 17.36
CA SER A 4 -35.34 19.37 16.57
C SER A 4 -33.95 18.93 16.06
N THR A 5 -33.99 18.53 14.79
CA THR A 5 -33.11 18.71 13.63
C THR A 5 -31.66 19.21 13.77
N ASN A 6 -30.84 18.65 12.86
CA ASN A 6 -29.51 19.02 12.36
C ASN A 6 -28.37 18.46 13.23
N THR A 7 -27.34 17.77 12.70
CA THR A 7 -26.25 18.40 11.94
C THR A 7 -25.23 17.31 11.53
N VAL A 8 -24.88 17.27 10.24
CA VAL A 8 -23.54 17.08 9.65
C VAL A 8 -22.78 15.74 9.84
N THR A 9 -22.65 15.06 8.69
CA THR A 9 -21.50 14.31 8.19
C THR A 9 -20.18 14.62 8.89
N THR A 10 -19.57 13.65 9.59
CA THR A 10 -18.13 13.71 9.86
C THR A 10 -17.53 12.31 9.82
N LEU A 11 -16.62 12.14 8.87
CA LEU A 11 -15.69 11.03 8.71
C LEU A 11 -14.98 10.74 10.04
N ALA A 12 -14.87 9.47 10.40
CA ALA A 12 -13.87 9.03 11.38
C ALA A 12 -13.00 7.95 10.72
N LEU A 13 -11.96 8.43 10.03
CA LEU A 13 -10.67 7.74 9.97
C LEU A 13 -10.25 7.45 11.41
N ILE A 14 -10.20 6.18 11.80
CA ILE A 14 -9.57 5.80 13.07
C ILE A 14 -8.23 5.17 12.73
N VAL A 15 -7.24 6.07 12.73
CA VAL A 15 -5.84 5.76 13.03
C VAL A 15 -5.73 5.42 14.51
N GLY A 16 -4.92 4.42 14.84
CA GLY A 16 -4.47 4.12 16.21
C GLY A 16 -3.93 2.69 16.27
N VAL A 17 -2.70 2.40 15.82
CA VAL A 17 -1.39 2.62 16.52
C VAL A 17 -1.36 1.85 17.83
N VAL A 18 -0.21 1.19 18.13
CA VAL A 18 0.38 1.09 19.49
C VAL A 18 1.62 0.19 19.59
N LEU A 19 2.72 0.50 20.28
CA LEU A 19 3.10 1.62 21.18
C LEU A 19 1.98 2.16 22.11
N GLY A 20 1.54 1.32 23.06
CA GLY A 20 0.66 1.57 24.22
C GLY A 20 -0.85 1.88 24.09
N TYR A 21 -1.73 0.97 23.62
CA TYR A 21 -3.22 0.91 23.72
C TYR A 21 -3.73 -0.44 23.17
N THR A 22 -4.46 -1.13 24.05
CA THR A 22 -5.18 -2.38 23.86
C THR A 22 -6.12 -2.38 22.65
N PHE A 23 -5.93 -3.33 21.73
CA PHE A 23 -6.83 -3.62 20.61
C PHE A 23 -8.00 -4.48 21.11
N ALA A 24 -9.19 -3.90 21.24
CA ALA A 24 -10.43 -4.64 21.48
C ALA A 24 -11.38 -4.41 20.32
N GLY A 25 -11.78 -5.49 19.64
CA GLY A 25 -12.94 -5.50 18.74
C GLY A 25 -12.71 -6.12 17.36
N PHE A 26 -12.70 -7.44 17.27
CA PHE A 26 -13.10 -8.14 16.04
C PHE A 26 -14.63 -8.23 16.04
N THR A 27 -15.31 -7.56 15.10
CA THR A 27 -16.74 -7.78 14.88
C THR A 27 -17.04 -8.06 13.41
N SER A 28 -17.32 -9.33 13.14
CA SER A 28 -18.25 -9.87 12.15
C SER A 28 -18.02 -9.59 10.65
N ILE A 29 -17.35 -10.55 10.00
CA ILE A 29 -17.37 -10.71 8.54
C ILE A 29 -18.75 -11.25 8.14
N LYS A 30 -19.56 -10.47 7.40
CA LYS A 30 -20.65 -11.03 6.60
C LYS A 30 -20.09 -11.36 5.22
N ALA A 31 -20.06 -12.65 4.89
CA ALA A 31 -19.70 -13.14 3.57
C ALA A 31 -20.63 -12.54 2.51
N GLN A 32 -20.08 -11.72 1.61
CA GLN A 32 -20.76 -11.33 0.38
C GLN A 32 -20.18 -12.18 -0.75
N ASN A 33 -21.06 -13.02 -1.31
CA ASN A 33 -20.82 -13.85 -2.47
C ASN A 33 -20.58 -12.96 -3.70
N ILE A 34 -19.32 -12.75 -4.09
CA ILE A 34 -18.96 -12.19 -5.40
C ILE A 34 -18.33 -13.32 -6.21
N THR A 35 -19.16 -13.96 -7.03
CA THR A 35 -18.68 -14.77 -8.14
C THR A 35 -18.28 -13.83 -9.28
N ALA A 36 -16.99 -13.66 -9.52
CA ALA A 36 -16.44 -13.33 -10.83
C ALA A 36 -14.99 -13.85 -10.93
N PRO A 37 -14.62 -14.51 -12.03
CA PRO A 37 -13.33 -15.18 -12.16
C PRO A 37 -12.26 -14.14 -12.51
N ASN A 38 -11.09 -14.25 -11.90
CA ASN A 38 -9.81 -14.05 -12.57
C ASN A 38 -8.67 -14.45 -11.61
N ASN A 39 -8.22 -15.68 -11.81
CA ASN A 39 -6.82 -16.07 -11.83
C ASN A 39 -5.81 -14.97 -11.46
N MET A 40 -5.29 -15.02 -10.24
CA MET A 40 -3.85 -14.99 -9.97
C MET A 40 -3.59 -15.43 -8.53
N THR A 41 -3.28 -16.71 -8.38
CA THR A 41 -2.18 -17.23 -7.58
C THR A 41 -1.72 -16.34 -6.42
N ALA A 42 -2.40 -16.40 -5.28
CA ALA A 42 -1.78 -16.08 -3.99
C ALA A 42 -0.97 -17.31 -3.51
N SER A 43 -0.02 -17.76 -4.32
CA SER A 43 1.00 -18.71 -3.87
C SER A 43 2.16 -17.92 -3.30
N ASN A 44 2.34 -18.06 -2.00
CA ASN A 44 3.58 -17.89 -1.25
C ASN A 44 4.86 -17.83 -2.08
N THR A 45 5.26 -16.62 -2.48
CA THR A 45 6.67 -16.26 -2.73
C THR A 45 6.79 -14.77 -2.42
N SER A 46 7.41 -14.43 -1.29
CA SER A 46 7.60 -13.04 -0.84
C SER A 46 8.19 -12.14 -1.96
N ALA A 47 9.05 -12.70 -2.81
CA ALA A 47 9.70 -12.04 -3.95
C ALA A 47 8.74 -11.61 -5.05
N GLY A 48 7.88 -12.54 -5.47
CA GLY A 48 6.92 -12.30 -6.56
C GLY A 48 5.89 -11.23 -6.20
N SER A 49 5.59 -11.10 -4.90
CA SER A 49 4.69 -10.06 -4.40
C SER A 49 5.32 -8.66 -4.35
N ALA A 50 6.60 -8.53 -3.95
CA ALA A 50 7.27 -7.24 -3.88
C ALA A 50 7.44 -6.60 -5.27
N LYS A 51 7.92 -7.40 -6.24
CA LYS A 51 8.14 -6.93 -7.61
C LYS A 51 6.84 -6.50 -8.29
N MET A 52 5.77 -7.28 -8.16
CA MET A 52 4.45 -6.94 -8.70
C MET A 52 3.93 -5.62 -8.12
N HIS A 53 4.03 -5.44 -6.81
CA HIS A 53 3.62 -4.20 -6.18
C HIS A 53 4.47 -3.00 -6.63
N LEU A 54 5.77 -3.18 -6.85
CA LEU A 54 6.61 -2.13 -7.44
C LEU A 54 6.21 -1.77 -8.86
N GLU A 55 5.89 -2.75 -9.70
CA GLU A 55 5.42 -2.51 -11.07
C GLU A 55 4.13 -1.69 -11.10
N GLU A 56 3.15 -2.03 -10.25
CA GLU A 56 1.90 -1.27 -10.16
C GLU A 56 2.10 0.13 -9.54
N ALA A 57 3.00 0.26 -8.57
CA ALA A 57 3.39 1.57 -8.04
C ALA A 57 4.02 2.45 -9.13
N ILE A 58 4.93 1.91 -9.94
CA ILE A 58 5.59 2.61 -11.05
C ILE A 58 4.56 3.07 -12.08
N LYS A 59 3.66 2.19 -12.54
CA LYS A 59 2.58 2.56 -13.48
C LYS A 59 1.67 3.66 -12.91
N ALA A 60 1.34 3.59 -11.63
CA ALA A 60 0.55 4.60 -10.96
C ALA A 60 1.27 5.96 -10.90
N LEU A 61 2.58 5.97 -10.64
CA LEU A 61 3.40 7.18 -10.70
C LEU A 61 3.50 7.77 -12.11
N GLU A 62 3.69 6.92 -13.13
CA GLU A 62 3.73 7.34 -14.54
C GLU A 62 2.41 7.96 -15.00
N SER A 63 1.28 7.45 -14.49
CA SER A 63 -0.06 8.02 -14.74
C SER A 63 -0.43 9.20 -13.84
N GLY A 64 0.45 9.59 -12.90
CA GLY A 64 0.23 10.69 -11.96
C GLY A 64 -0.71 10.36 -10.79
N ASN A 65 -1.15 9.11 -10.64
CA ASN A 65 -2.02 8.64 -9.57
C ASN A 65 -1.21 8.30 -8.31
N LYS A 66 -0.97 9.32 -7.48
CA LYS A 66 -0.16 9.17 -6.24
C LYS A 66 -0.84 8.31 -5.17
N ASP A 67 -2.17 8.29 -5.10
CA ASP A 67 -2.91 7.49 -4.12
C ASP A 67 -2.78 5.99 -4.41
N ALA A 68 -2.94 5.60 -5.68
CA ALA A 68 -2.71 4.23 -6.12
C ALA A 68 -1.23 3.83 -5.94
N ALA A 69 -0.29 4.73 -6.27
CA ALA A 69 1.13 4.48 -6.05
C ALA A 69 1.43 4.24 -4.57
N SER A 70 0.93 5.07 -3.66
CA SER A 70 1.13 4.91 -2.21
C SER A 70 0.60 3.57 -1.68
N THR A 71 -0.55 3.13 -2.17
CA THR A 71 -1.14 1.83 -1.79
C THR A 71 -0.22 0.68 -2.17
N HIS A 72 0.27 0.67 -3.42
CA HIS A 72 1.17 -0.36 -3.92
C HIS A 72 2.55 -0.30 -3.27
N LEU A 73 3.09 0.90 -3.01
CA LEU A 73 4.34 1.08 -2.29
C LEU A 73 4.29 0.52 -0.87
N THR A 74 3.18 0.71 -0.17
CA THR A 74 2.99 0.14 1.18
C THR A 74 2.99 -1.39 1.14
N ALA A 75 2.32 -1.98 0.15
CA ALA A 75 2.34 -3.43 -0.04
C ALA A 75 3.74 -3.95 -0.44
N ALA A 76 4.45 -3.23 -1.30
CA ALA A 76 5.84 -3.52 -1.67
C ALA A 76 6.77 -3.46 -0.45
N GLN A 77 6.61 -2.49 0.45
CA GLN A 77 7.42 -2.36 1.67
C GLN A 77 7.30 -3.60 2.57
N GLN A 78 6.08 -4.13 2.72
CA GLN A 78 5.83 -5.31 3.52
C GLN A 78 6.49 -6.56 2.92
N ALA A 79 6.48 -6.68 1.59
CA ALA A 79 7.02 -7.82 0.88
C ALA A 79 8.55 -7.77 0.67
N ILE A 80 9.11 -6.58 0.44
CA ILE A 80 10.55 -6.39 0.14
C ILE A 80 11.45 -6.58 1.36
N SER A 81 10.86 -6.51 2.56
CA SER A 81 11.57 -6.66 3.83
C SER A 81 12.19 -8.06 4.02
N GLY A 82 11.83 -9.05 3.20
CA GLY A 82 12.38 -10.42 3.25
C GLY A 82 13.32 -10.80 2.11
N GLU A 83 13.67 -9.87 1.21
CA GLU A 83 14.22 -10.20 -0.12
C GLU A 83 15.72 -9.87 -0.26
N SER A 84 16.06 -8.60 -0.46
CA SER A 84 17.42 -8.14 -0.78
C SER A 84 17.70 -6.77 -0.18
N ASP A 85 18.84 -6.63 0.50
CA ASP A 85 19.27 -5.37 1.11
C ASP A 85 19.44 -4.25 0.09
N GLN A 86 19.87 -4.57 -1.14
CA GLN A 86 19.99 -3.60 -2.23
C GLN A 86 18.62 -3.17 -2.75
N ALA A 87 17.69 -4.11 -2.91
CA ALA A 87 16.33 -3.80 -3.33
C ALA A 87 15.63 -2.91 -2.30
N LYS A 88 15.81 -3.22 -1.01
CA LYS A 88 15.30 -2.42 0.10
C LYS A 88 15.90 -1.02 0.13
N MET A 89 17.22 -0.88 -0.08
CA MET A 89 17.87 0.43 -0.13
C MET A 89 17.30 1.31 -1.25
N HIS A 90 17.20 0.77 -2.46
CA HIS A 90 16.59 1.47 -3.58
C HIS A 90 15.12 1.80 -3.32
N PHE A 91 14.37 0.88 -2.72
CA PHE A 91 12.99 1.12 -2.33
C PHE A 91 12.85 2.26 -1.32
N ASP A 92 13.70 2.29 -0.29
CA ASP A 92 13.68 3.33 0.75
C ASP A 92 14.00 4.72 0.15
N GLU A 93 14.97 4.81 -0.78
CA GLU A 93 15.25 6.06 -1.51
C GLU A 93 14.08 6.46 -2.43
N GLY A 94 13.45 5.50 -3.10
CA GLY A 94 12.25 5.75 -3.91
C GLY A 94 11.08 6.28 -3.07
N MET A 95 10.88 5.74 -1.87
CA MET A 95 9.87 6.21 -0.92
C MET A 95 10.16 7.63 -0.39
N LYS A 96 11.43 7.97 -0.15
CA LYS A 96 11.83 9.34 0.22
C LYS A 96 11.51 10.33 -0.90
N ALA A 97 11.91 10.01 -2.14
CA ALA A 97 11.63 10.87 -3.29
C ALA A 97 10.11 11.01 -3.53
N PHE A 98 9.35 9.92 -3.42
CA PHE A 98 7.89 9.94 -3.50
C PHE A 98 7.27 10.86 -2.44
N SER A 99 7.72 10.75 -1.19
CA SER A 99 7.24 11.58 -0.07
C SER A 99 7.62 13.06 -0.22
N ALA A 100 8.75 13.34 -0.86
CA ALA A 100 9.17 14.69 -1.22
C ALA A 100 8.43 15.27 -2.44
N GLY A 101 7.59 14.48 -3.12
CA GLY A 101 6.90 14.87 -4.34
C GLY A 101 7.76 14.80 -5.61
N ASP A 102 8.98 14.25 -5.53
CA ASP A 102 9.86 14.01 -6.66
C ASP A 102 9.50 12.69 -7.35
N THR A 103 8.53 12.76 -8.26
CA THR A 103 8.08 11.59 -9.03
C THR A 103 9.20 10.97 -9.87
N ASN A 104 10.09 11.78 -10.44
CA ASN A 104 11.16 11.27 -11.31
C ASN A 104 12.23 10.53 -10.50
N GLY A 105 12.64 11.10 -9.36
CA GLY A 105 13.52 10.43 -8.40
C GLY A 105 12.90 9.14 -7.86
N ALA A 106 11.60 9.17 -7.55
CA ALA A 106 10.87 7.98 -7.12
C ALA A 106 10.90 6.88 -8.20
N LEU A 107 10.54 7.20 -9.45
CA LEU A 107 10.57 6.26 -10.56
C LEU A 107 11.96 5.64 -10.77
N MET A 108 13.02 6.45 -10.71
CA MET A 108 14.40 5.97 -10.87
C MET A 108 14.75 4.93 -9.81
N HIS A 109 14.52 5.24 -8.54
CA HIS A 109 14.86 4.37 -7.43
C HIS A 109 13.95 3.13 -7.35
N LEU A 110 12.66 3.26 -7.62
CA LEU A 110 11.73 2.13 -7.63
C LEU A 110 12.00 1.16 -8.79
N ASN A 111 12.42 1.65 -9.96
CA ASN A 111 12.88 0.77 -11.04
C ASN A 111 14.15 0.03 -10.66
N ALA A 112 15.12 0.69 -10.02
CA ALA A 112 16.32 0.02 -9.52
C ALA A 112 16.00 -1.08 -8.47
N ALA A 113 15.04 -0.80 -7.57
CA ALA A 113 14.56 -1.80 -6.61
C ALA A 113 13.92 -2.99 -7.33
N LYS A 114 13.04 -2.73 -8.31
CA LYS A 114 12.39 -3.75 -9.15
C LYS A 114 13.42 -4.63 -9.87
N ASP A 115 14.41 -4.02 -10.50
CA ASP A 115 15.45 -4.74 -11.26
C ASP A 115 16.34 -5.58 -10.36
N THR A 116 16.53 -5.16 -9.10
CA THR A 116 17.27 -5.93 -8.09
C THR A 116 16.51 -7.18 -7.64
N LEU A 117 15.17 -7.19 -7.70
CA LEU A 117 14.34 -8.32 -7.28
C LEU A 117 14.26 -9.46 -8.32
N GLY A 118 14.65 -9.20 -9.57
CA GLY A 118 14.62 -10.18 -10.66
C GLY A 118 13.31 -10.20 -11.43
#